data_AF-A0A645B488-F1
#
_entry.id   AF-A0A645B488-F1
#
_cell.length_a   1.000
_cell.length_b   1.000
_cell.length_c   1.000
_cell.angle_alpha   90.00
_cell.angle_beta   90.00
_cell.angle_gamma   90.00
#
_symmetry.space_group_name_H-M   'P 1'
#
loop_
_entity.id
_entity.type
_entity.pdbx_description
1 polymer ?
#
loop_
_entity_poly.entity_id
_entity_poly.type
_entity_poly.pdbx_seq_one_letter_code
_entity_poly.pdbx_strand_id
1 'polypeptide(L)'
;MLGEEAVLREGPSGGGSTDASDVAHLIPTQHIYMGGSVGGAHSKEFMIADKELAYINAAKALICTAIDMLADGAELGLDIKNNFKAPMTKEEYLTKWGHME
;
A
#
# COMPACT_ATOMS: atom_id res chain seq x y z
N MET A 1 -11.90 -0.25 13.79
CA MET A 1 -12.63 0.35 12.65
C MET A 1 -13.53 -0.67 11.97
N LEU A 2 -12.99 -1.73 11.36
CA LEU A 2 -13.79 -2.73 10.63
C LEU A 2 -13.90 -4.10 11.33
N GLY A 3 -13.20 -4.29 12.45
CA GLY A 3 -13.06 -5.59 13.10
C GLY A 3 -11.92 -6.40 12.50
N GLU A 4 -11.43 -7.41 13.23
CA GLU A 4 -10.35 -8.29 12.76
C GLU A 4 -10.86 -9.26 11.68
N GLU A 5 -12.12 -9.66 11.79
CA GLU A 5 -12.83 -10.52 10.84
C GLU A 5 -12.93 -9.91 9.43
N ALA A 6 -12.81 -8.59 9.31
CA ALA A 6 -12.83 -7.88 8.04
C ALA A 6 -11.44 -7.73 7.38
N VAL A 7 -10.38 -8.25 8.01
CA VAL A 7 -8.99 -8.12 7.53
C VAL A 7 -8.48 -9.46 7.00
N LEU A 8 -8.14 -9.48 5.71
CA LEU A 8 -7.42 -10.59 5.10
C LEU A 8 -5.91 -10.33 5.18
N ARG A 9 -5.21 -11.06 6.06
CA ARG A 9 -3.75 -10.96 6.20
C ARG A 9 -2.99 -11.70 5.10
N GLU A 10 -3.56 -12.81 4.64
CA GLU A 10 -3.06 -13.58 3.50
C GLU A 10 -4.18 -13.66 2.46
N GLY A 11 -4.08 -12.80 1.45
CA GLY A 11 -4.99 -12.80 0.31
C GLY A 11 -4.58 -13.82 -0.75
N PRO A 12 -5.49 -14.21 -1.66
CA PRO A 12 -5.12 -15.01 -2.82
C PRO A 12 -4.05 -14.27 -3.65
N SER A 13 -3.00 -14.99 -4.06
CA SER A 13 -1.99 -14.43 -4.96
C SER A 13 -2.65 -14.00 -6.27
N GLY A 14 -2.65 -12.70 -6.54
CA GLY A 14 -3.14 -12.12 -7.79
C GLY A 14 -2.02 -11.98 -8.81
N GLY A 15 -2.34 -12.05 -10.11
CA GLY A 15 -1.40 -11.77 -11.21
C GLY A 15 -1.26 -10.28 -11.57
N GLY A 16 -1.70 -9.38 -10.68
CA GLY A 16 -1.63 -7.94 -10.91
C GLY A 16 -0.26 -7.35 -10.60
N SER A 17 0.06 -6.21 -11.23
CA SER A 17 1.29 -5.45 -10.97
C SER A 17 0.96 -3.98 -10.65
N THR A 18 1.88 -3.30 -9.98
CA THR A 18 1.77 -1.90 -9.57
C THR A 18 3.17 -1.29 -9.40
N ASP A 19 3.28 0.01 -9.68
CA ASP A 19 4.44 0.86 -9.40
C ASP A 19 4.73 1.06 -7.90
N ALA A 20 3.83 0.66 -6.99
CA ALA A 20 4.12 0.68 -5.56
C ALA A 20 5.35 -0.18 -5.20
N SER A 21 5.61 -1.23 -5.98
CA SER A 21 6.81 -2.05 -5.80
C SER A 21 8.08 -1.28 -6.14
N ASP A 22 8.04 -0.35 -7.10
CA ASP A 22 9.18 0.51 -7.45
C ASP A 22 9.58 1.39 -6.25
N VAL A 23 8.58 1.98 -5.59
CA VAL A 23 8.79 2.79 -4.37
C VAL A 23 9.31 1.93 -3.22
N ALA A 24 8.79 0.70 -3.08
CA ALA A 24 9.19 -0.25 -2.05
C ALA A 24 10.66 -0.71 -2.17
N HIS A 25 11.30 -0.56 -3.33
CA HIS A 25 12.74 -0.81 -3.47
C HIS A 25 13.61 0.29 -2.84
N LEU A 26 13.05 1.46 -2.55
CA LEU A 26 13.78 2.65 -2.13
C LEU A 26 13.47 3.07 -0.69
N ILE A 27 12.20 2.97 -0.27
CA ILE A 27 11.72 3.45 1.04
C ILE A 27 10.67 2.50 1.65
N PRO A 28 10.46 2.54 2.98
CA PRO A 28 9.37 1.77 3.60
C PRO A 28 8.05 2.10 2.91
N THR A 29 7.36 1.08 2.41
CA THR A 29 6.14 1.24 1.62
C THR A 29 5.12 0.19 2.03
N GLN A 30 3.90 0.62 2.31
CA GLN A 30 2.77 -0.25 2.56
C GLN A 30 1.76 -0.10 1.42
N HIS A 31 1.57 -1.16 0.65
CA HIS A 31 0.53 -1.21 -0.37
C HIS A 31 -0.73 -1.86 0.23
N ILE A 32 -1.82 -1.10 0.35
CA ILE A 32 -3.05 -1.53 1.02
C ILE A 32 -4.14 -1.73 -0.02
N TYR A 33 -4.75 -2.93 -0.02
CA TYR A 33 -5.96 -3.20 -0.78
C TYR A 33 -7.19 -2.97 0.09
N MET A 34 -8.20 -2.29 -0.47
CA MET A 34 -9.49 -2.08 0.15
C MET A 34 -10.58 -2.73 -0.70
N GLY A 35 -11.56 -3.34 -0.05
CA GLY A 35 -12.71 -3.95 -0.72
C GLY A 35 -13.73 -2.92 -1.22
N GLY A 36 -14.91 -3.41 -1.60
CA GLY A 36 -16.05 -2.58 -2.01
C GLY A 36 -16.25 -2.46 -3.53
N SER A 37 -15.33 -3.00 -4.33
CA SER A 37 -15.54 -3.25 -5.76
C SER A 37 -16.04 -4.68 -6.01
N VAL A 38 -16.75 -4.85 -7.11
CA VAL A 38 -17.16 -6.16 -7.66
C VAL A 38 -16.81 -6.20 -9.15
N GLY A 39 -16.77 -7.41 -9.71
CA GLY A 39 -16.27 -7.64 -11.07
C GLY A 39 -14.74 -7.69 -11.13
N GLY A 40 -14.20 -8.28 -12.20
CA GLY A 40 -12.75 -8.36 -12.40
C GLY A 40 -12.17 -7.00 -12.75
N ALA A 41 -10.91 -6.75 -12.34
CA ALA A 41 -10.20 -5.56 -12.80
C ALA A 41 -10.17 -5.52 -14.35
N HIS A 42 -10.37 -4.34 -14.94
CA HIS A 42 -10.47 -4.12 -16.39
C HIS A 42 -11.67 -4.78 -17.09
N SER A 43 -12.58 -5.45 -16.37
CA SER A 43 -13.77 -6.04 -16.98
C SER A 43 -14.91 -5.03 -17.11
N LYS A 44 -15.84 -5.26 -18.05
CA LYS A 44 -17.02 -4.40 -18.24
C LYS A 44 -17.99 -4.47 -17.06
N GLU A 45 -17.87 -5.51 -16.24
CA GLU A 45 -18.63 -5.75 -15.02
C GLU A 45 -18.03 -5.04 -13.80
N PHE A 46 -16.84 -4.44 -13.93
CA PHE A 46 -16.20 -3.73 -12.82
C PHE A 46 -17.05 -2.54 -12.36
N MET A 47 -17.38 -2.52 -11.08
CA MET A 47 -18.03 -1.37 -10.45
C MET A 47 -17.75 -1.29 -8.95
N ILE A 48 -17.90 -0.10 -8.39
CA ILE A 48 -17.88 0.11 -6.94
C ILE A 48 -19.29 -0.16 -6.38
N ALA A 49 -19.45 -1.30 -5.73
CA ALA A 49 -20.73 -1.75 -5.15
C ALA A 49 -20.95 -1.18 -3.73
N ASP A 50 -19.88 -1.05 -2.95
CA ASP A 50 -19.90 -0.47 -1.61
C ASP A 50 -18.98 0.74 -1.56
N LYS A 51 -19.59 1.93 -1.69
CA LYS A 51 -18.88 3.22 -1.68
C LYS A 51 -18.39 3.61 -0.29
N GLU A 52 -19.07 3.20 0.77
CA GLU A 52 -18.63 3.48 2.14
C GLU A 52 -17.34 2.73 2.41
N LEU A 53 -17.28 1.43 2.04
CA LEU A 53 -16.06 0.64 2.18
C LEU A 53 -14.95 1.12 1.25
N ALA A 54 -15.24 1.31 -0.04
CA ALA A 54 -14.23 1.64 -1.04
C ALA A 54 -13.65 3.05 -0.89
N TYR A 55 -14.43 4.02 -0.39
CA TYR A 55 -13.99 5.42 -0.32
C TYR A 55 -13.77 5.89 1.10
N ILE A 56 -14.80 5.82 1.94
CA ILE A 56 -14.76 6.44 3.26
C ILE A 56 -13.90 5.63 4.23
N ASN A 57 -14.09 4.31 4.27
CA ASN A 57 -13.29 3.45 5.13
C ASN A 57 -11.85 3.32 4.61
N ALA A 58 -11.64 3.34 3.30
CA ALA A 58 -10.30 3.42 2.72
C ALA A 58 -9.58 4.71 3.15
N ALA A 59 -10.24 5.86 3.07
CA ALA A 59 -9.68 7.13 3.52
C ALA A 59 -9.38 7.11 5.03
N LYS A 60 -10.30 6.59 5.85
CA LYS A 60 -10.07 6.42 7.29
C LYS A 60 -8.87 5.51 7.57
N ALA A 61 -8.72 4.40 6.84
CA ALA A 61 -7.57 3.50 6.99
C ALA A 61 -6.25 4.25 6.75
N LEU A 62 -6.15 5.00 5.64
CA LEU A 62 -4.96 5.78 5.32
C LEU A 62 -4.65 6.85 6.38
N ILE A 63 -5.69 7.54 6.87
CA ILE A 63 -5.54 8.56 7.91
C ILE A 63 -5.08 7.93 9.23
N CYS A 64 -5.67 6.81 9.64
CA CYS A 64 -5.25 6.09 10.84
C CYS A 64 -3.79 5.63 10.73
N THR A 65 -3.38 5.08 9.59
CA THR A 65 -1.97 4.72 9.36
C THR A 65 -1.05 5.94 9.49
N ALA A 66 -1.44 7.09 8.90
CA ALA A 66 -0.65 8.31 9.03
C ALA A 66 -0.57 8.80 10.49
N ILE A 67 -1.66 8.71 11.25
CA ILE A 67 -1.69 9.03 12.68
C ILE A 67 -0.72 8.11 13.44
N ASP A 68 -0.81 6.80 13.25
CA ASP A 68 0.05 5.84 13.94
C ASP A 68 1.54 6.09 13.65
N MET A 69 1.88 6.49 12.42
CA MET A 69 3.26 6.81 12.04
C MET A 69 3.77 8.14 12.61
N LEU A 70 2.89 9.12 12.83
CA LEU A 70 3.27 10.51 13.14
C LEU A 70 2.95 10.94 14.58
N ALA A 71 2.13 10.19 15.30
CA ALA A 71 1.84 10.42 16.71
C ALA A 71 3.11 10.34 17.58
N ASP A 72 3.05 10.91 18.78
CA ASP A 72 4.13 10.86 19.77
C ASP A 72 5.50 11.30 19.23
N GLY A 73 5.50 12.32 18.36
CA GLY A 73 6.71 12.81 17.74
C GLY A 73 7.25 11.92 16.61
N ALA A 74 6.38 11.10 16.00
CA ALA A 74 6.69 10.14 14.94
C ALA A 74 7.66 9.02 15.35
N GLU A 75 7.68 8.64 16.63
CA GLU A 75 8.58 7.61 17.16
C GLU A 75 8.52 6.32 16.32
N LEU A 76 7.31 5.82 16.05
CA LEU A 76 7.09 4.61 15.25
C LEU A 76 7.55 4.78 13.79
N GLY A 77 7.18 5.89 13.15
CA GLY A 77 7.56 6.15 11.76
C GLY A 77 9.08 6.31 11.58
N LEU A 78 9.75 6.93 12.55
CA LEU A 78 11.21 7.07 12.58
C LEU A 78 11.91 5.73 12.81
N ASP A 79 11.39 4.90 13.71
CA ASP A 79 11.93 3.56 13.94
C ASP A 79 11.88 2.72 12.66
N ILE A 80 10.71 2.66 12.00
CA ILE A 80 10.53 1.96 10.72
C ILE A 80 11.51 2.49 9.67
N LYS A 81 11.60 3.82 9.51
CA LYS A 81 12.50 4.46 8.55
C LYS A 81 13.97 4.10 8.83
N ASN A 82 14.39 4.11 10.09
CA ASN A 82 15.79 3.87 10.47
C ASN A 82 16.19 2.39 10.36
N ASN A 83 15.25 1.48 10.58
CA ASN A 83 15.49 0.04 10.54
C ASN A 83 15.27 -0.59 9.17
N PHE A 84 14.54 0.08 8.27
CA PHE A 84 14.32 -0.41 6.91
C PHE A 84 15.63 -0.50 6.12
N LYS A 85 15.82 -1.65 5.46
CA LYS A 85 16.93 -1.90 4.54
C LYS A 85 16.39 -1.90 3.12
N ALA A 86 16.58 -0.76 2.44
CA ALA A 86 16.16 -0.61 1.05
C ALA A 86 16.82 -1.67 0.17
N PRO A 87 16.06 -2.40 -0.66
CA PRO A 87 16.62 -3.35 -1.64
C PRO A 87 17.59 -2.71 -2.63
N MET A 88 17.39 -1.44 -2.98
CA MET A 88 18.24 -0.69 -3.89
C MET A 88 18.47 0.72 -3.37
N THR A 89 19.61 1.30 -3.76
CA THR A 89 19.77 2.76 -3.75
C THR A 89 19.03 3.39 -4.94
N LYS A 90 18.79 4.70 -4.89
CA LYS A 90 18.19 5.43 -6.02
C LYS A 90 18.99 5.27 -7.32
N GLU A 91 20.32 5.34 -7.24
CA GLU A 91 21.20 5.18 -8.41
C GLU A 91 21.10 3.78 -9.01
N GLU A 92 21.12 2.75 -8.17
CA GLU A 92 20.94 1.37 -8.62
C GLU A 92 19.57 1.14 -9.24
N TYR A 93 18.51 1.70 -8.65
CA TYR A 93 17.17 1.60 -9.21
C TYR A 93 17.11 2.25 -10.61
N LEU A 94 17.64 3.46 -10.78
CA LEU A 94 17.60 4.15 -12.07
C LEU A 94 18.43 3.44 -13.15
N THR A 95 19.61 2.95 -12.80
CA THR A 95 20.56 2.35 -13.76
C THR A 95 20.27 0.88 -14.05
N LYS A 96 20.06 0.05 -13.01
CA LYS A 96 19.90 -1.41 -13.14
C LYS A 96 18.46 -1.80 -13.51
N TRP A 97 17.47 -1.14 -12.92
CA TRP A 97 16.05 -1.43 -13.15
C TRP A 97 15.43 -0.50 -14.20
N GLY A 98 15.63 0.81 -14.04
CA GLY A 98 15.09 1.82 -14.95
C GLY A 98 15.81 1.91 -16.29
N HIS A 99 16.99 1.28 -16.42
CA HIS A 99 17.84 1.35 -17.61
C HIS A 99 18.10 2.79 -18.10
N MET A 100 18.21 3.72 -17.14
CA MET A 100 18.50 5.12 -17.40
C MET A 100 20.02 5.35 -17.34
N GLU A 101 20.55 6.03 -18.35
CA GLU A 101 21.96 6.47 -18.45
C GLU A 101 22.28 7.65 -17.53
#